data_AF-A0A3P5XCH4-F1
#
_entry.id   AF-A0A3P5XCH4-F1
#
_cell.length_a   1.000
_cell.length_b   1.000
_cell.length_c   1.000
_cell.angle_alpha   90.00
_cell.angle_beta   90.00
_cell.angle_gamma   90.00
#
_symmetry.space_group_name_H-M   'P 1'
#
loop_
_entity.id
_entity.type
_entity.pdbx_description
1 polymer ?
#
loop_
_entity_poly.entity_id
_entity_poly.type
_entity_poly.pdbx_seq_one_letter_code
_entity_poly.pdbx_strand_id
1 'polypeptide(L)'
;MDEIKVLVNALSKDELVAVVRRFRIEIHGFQRNFELAPIEMLRSFLIKELKQGLRPKRKGRKNTTIPEVYELISSSFAQKHPDFEKLSLEEMGLMVEMGLEYSPGAILSLVYTKFPSKYEEYKVKLADNMKEGEPLLNGIFKELTVDEKMNILREEVLTKADLYSRLKEYISQIEEEKGEVFYGEVHRKVNHSDEKSFINELFVTPTNFRHIPMLAFLIEKNRYLEANYSFLLQHVIQSFDDQKLTEVYRTVDGLEEEVDKKENELCEIKGESKRLEDVEEHYGRLKERYTEVNQDNEALRASLVRLSEIQKSNEPFLRYFHNLLAKHRAIIVTSDTELFRNMEIMDYVEGVQEFHCHRKGKNTHRYQDKTVLISRTSFVSTSEWMVTKRFFESSNIYYFELSGYDISGYIEQIIENLHKERMRIY
;
A
#
# COMPACT_ATOMS: atom_id res chain seq x y z
N MET A 1 58.55 -37.71 -6.85
CA MET A 1 57.36 -36.86 -7.05
C MET A 1 57.17 -36.01 -5.79
N ASP A 2 56.92 -34.71 -5.92
CA ASP A 2 56.63 -33.84 -4.76
C ASP A 2 55.11 -33.84 -4.53
N GLU A 3 54.62 -34.86 -3.81
CA GLU A 3 53.19 -35.05 -3.51
C GLU A 3 52.56 -33.83 -2.85
N ILE A 4 53.33 -33.11 -2.04
CA ILE A 4 52.90 -31.85 -1.42
C ILE A 4 52.57 -30.81 -2.50
N LYS A 5 53.36 -30.71 -3.58
CA LYS A 5 53.06 -29.77 -4.66
C LYS A 5 51.84 -30.18 -5.47
N VAL A 6 51.66 -31.48 -5.71
CA VAL A 6 50.49 -32.01 -6.44
C VAL A 6 49.22 -31.68 -5.66
N LEU A 7 49.16 -32.04 -4.38
CA LEU A 7 48.04 -31.70 -3.49
C LEU A 7 47.76 -30.20 -3.48
N VAL A 8 48.75 -29.38 -3.16
CA VAL A 8 48.55 -27.93 -2.95
C VAL A 8 48.15 -27.20 -4.24
N ASN A 9 48.60 -27.68 -5.41
CA ASN A 9 48.21 -27.10 -6.69
C ASN A 9 46.80 -27.51 -7.12
N ALA A 10 46.35 -28.70 -6.72
CA ALA A 10 44.99 -29.20 -7.00
C ALA A 10 43.90 -28.40 -6.27
N LEU A 11 44.22 -27.92 -5.06
CA LEU A 11 43.24 -27.24 -4.21
C LEU A 11 42.81 -25.89 -4.78
N SER A 12 41.50 -25.66 -4.79
CA SER A 12 40.91 -24.35 -5.07
C SER A 12 41.23 -23.36 -3.95
N LYS A 13 40.99 -22.06 -4.20
CA LYS A 13 41.21 -21.02 -3.19
C LYS A 13 40.38 -21.27 -1.92
N ASP A 14 39.14 -21.68 -2.08
CA ASP A 14 38.22 -21.92 -0.96
C ASP A 14 38.65 -23.15 -0.14
N GLU A 15 39.14 -24.19 -0.83
CA GLU A 15 39.69 -25.38 -0.17
C GLU A 15 40.96 -25.05 0.62
N LEU A 16 41.88 -24.26 0.04
CA LEU A 16 43.07 -23.78 0.72
C LEU A 16 42.71 -22.97 1.99
N VAL A 17 41.71 -22.09 1.90
CA VAL A 17 41.21 -21.33 3.05
C VAL A 17 40.63 -22.27 4.12
N ALA A 18 39.85 -23.28 3.72
CA ALA A 18 39.26 -24.25 4.63
C ALA A 18 40.34 -25.03 5.41
N VAL A 19 41.39 -25.48 4.71
CA VAL A 19 42.54 -26.18 5.30
C VAL A 19 43.27 -25.26 6.29
N VAL A 20 43.64 -24.05 5.86
CA VAL A 20 44.34 -23.06 6.71
C VAL A 20 43.56 -22.76 7.98
N ARG A 21 42.24 -22.53 7.86
CA ARG A 21 41.36 -22.24 8.98
C ARG A 21 41.22 -23.43 9.93
N ARG A 22 41.03 -24.64 9.40
CA ARG A 22 40.82 -25.87 10.19
C ARG A 22 42.06 -26.23 11.01
N PHE A 23 43.23 -26.16 10.40
CA PHE A 23 44.49 -26.52 11.05
C PHE A 23 45.20 -25.35 11.74
N ARG A 24 44.59 -24.15 11.72
CA ARG A 24 45.12 -22.92 12.33
C ARG A 24 46.54 -22.58 11.85
N ILE A 25 46.76 -22.69 10.53
CA ILE A 25 48.04 -22.34 9.91
C ILE A 25 48.22 -20.82 9.97
N GLU A 26 49.29 -20.35 10.60
CA GLU A 26 49.56 -18.92 10.74
C GLU A 26 50.01 -18.30 9.41
N ILE A 27 49.19 -17.41 8.85
CA ILE A 27 49.51 -16.64 7.65
C ILE A 27 49.78 -15.19 8.07
N HIS A 28 51.01 -14.72 7.82
CA HIS A 28 51.40 -13.35 8.18
C HIS A 28 50.55 -12.33 7.44
N GLY A 29 49.98 -11.36 8.17
CA GLY A 29 49.12 -10.30 7.62
C GLY A 29 47.64 -10.66 7.51
N PHE A 30 47.26 -11.93 7.65
CA PHE A 30 45.88 -12.39 7.50
C PHE A 30 45.51 -13.35 8.64
N GLN A 31 45.03 -12.81 9.76
CA GLN A 31 44.66 -13.60 10.95
C GLN A 31 43.16 -13.87 11.10
N ARG A 32 42.31 -12.98 10.56
CA ARG A 32 40.84 -13.07 10.69
C ARG A 32 40.11 -13.28 9.36
N ASN A 33 40.72 -12.88 8.24
CA ASN A 33 40.11 -12.98 6.92
C ASN A 33 41.10 -13.60 5.92
N PHE A 34 41.09 -14.93 5.85
CA PHE A 34 41.95 -15.70 4.92
C PHE A 34 41.46 -15.65 3.47
N GLU A 35 40.20 -15.25 3.22
CA GLU A 35 39.62 -15.17 1.87
C GLU A 35 40.29 -14.07 1.03
N LEU A 36 40.84 -13.04 1.67
CA LEU A 36 41.56 -11.94 1.02
C LEU A 36 43.04 -12.26 0.74
N ALA A 37 43.57 -13.37 1.26
CA ALA A 37 44.95 -13.74 1.04
C ALA A 37 45.17 -14.19 -0.42
N PRO A 38 46.28 -13.77 -1.08
CA PRO A 38 46.64 -14.26 -2.42
C PRO A 38 46.80 -15.79 -2.43
N ILE A 39 46.32 -16.46 -3.48
CA ILE A 39 46.35 -17.93 -3.58
C ILE A 39 47.77 -18.50 -3.47
N GLU A 40 48.75 -17.85 -4.10
CA GLU A 40 50.17 -18.25 -4.02
C GLU A 40 50.74 -18.13 -2.61
N MET A 41 50.24 -17.17 -1.82
CA MET A 41 50.61 -17.05 -0.42
C MET A 41 50.04 -18.23 0.37
N LEU A 42 48.74 -18.54 0.23
CA LEU A 42 48.11 -19.70 0.87
C LEU A 42 48.86 -21.00 0.53
N ARG A 43 49.19 -21.21 -0.75
CA ARG A 43 49.95 -22.37 -1.23
C ARG A 43 51.33 -22.45 -0.57
N SER A 44 52.09 -21.35 -0.55
CA SER A 44 53.43 -21.33 0.02
C SER A 44 53.48 -21.67 1.52
N PHE A 45 52.52 -21.15 2.30
CA PHE A 45 52.40 -21.43 3.73
C PHE A 45 51.97 -22.87 3.99
N LEU A 46 51.02 -23.40 3.21
CA LEU A 46 50.59 -24.79 3.31
C LEU A 46 51.73 -25.76 2.93
N ILE A 47 52.49 -25.49 1.87
CA ILE A 47 53.69 -26.28 1.51
C ILE A 47 54.71 -26.27 2.65
N LYS A 48 54.94 -25.10 3.27
CA LYS A 48 55.89 -24.96 4.39
C LYS A 48 55.43 -25.73 5.63
N GLU A 49 54.13 -25.75 5.92
CA GLU A 49 53.52 -26.51 7.00
C GLU A 49 53.63 -28.02 6.76
N LEU A 50 53.22 -28.50 5.58
CA LEU A 50 53.27 -29.92 5.21
C LEU A 50 54.72 -30.46 5.21
N LYS A 51 55.70 -29.67 4.72
CA LYS A 51 57.13 -30.04 4.79
C LYS A 51 57.66 -30.13 6.22
N GLN A 52 57.12 -29.34 7.16
CA GLN A 52 57.42 -29.47 8.58
C GLN A 52 56.74 -30.69 9.21
N GLY A 53 55.56 -31.08 8.70
CA GLY A 53 54.86 -32.32 9.07
C GLY A 53 55.63 -33.60 8.75
N LEU A 54 56.50 -33.59 7.73
CA LEU A 54 57.36 -34.71 7.39
C LEU A 54 58.60 -34.87 8.30
N ARG A 55 58.92 -33.89 9.16
CA ARG A 55 60.09 -33.93 10.05
C ARG A 55 59.73 -34.54 11.42
N PRO A 56 60.69 -35.21 12.11
CA PRO A 56 60.43 -35.79 13.43
C PRO A 56 59.96 -34.72 14.43
N LYS A 57 58.85 -35.03 15.12
CA LYS A 57 58.12 -34.10 16.00
C LYS A 57 59.03 -33.50 17.08
N ARG A 58 59.19 -32.18 17.10
CA ARG A 58 59.62 -31.47 18.32
C ARG A 58 58.48 -31.53 19.34
N LYS A 59 58.76 -31.88 20.61
CA LYS A 59 57.75 -32.00 21.68
C LYS A 59 56.80 -30.79 21.69
N GLY A 60 55.50 -31.05 21.53
CA GLY A 60 54.42 -30.06 21.77
C GLY A 60 53.76 -29.42 20.53
N ARG A 61 54.29 -29.54 19.31
CA ARG A 61 53.61 -29.05 18.09
C ARG A 61 53.08 -30.20 17.23
N LYS A 62 51.77 -30.22 16.98
CA LYS A 62 51.13 -31.09 15.98
C LYS A 62 51.13 -30.32 14.66
N ASN A 63 51.98 -30.75 13.72
CA ASN A 63 52.00 -30.22 12.36
C ASN A 63 50.94 -30.93 11.51
N THR A 64 50.41 -30.24 10.50
CA THR A 64 49.45 -30.80 9.54
C THR A 64 50.13 -31.83 8.63
N THR A 65 49.48 -32.97 8.38
CA THR A 65 49.98 -34.03 7.49
C THR A 65 49.19 -34.12 6.19
N ILE A 66 49.79 -34.72 5.15
CA ILE A 66 49.15 -34.90 3.83
C ILE A 66 47.81 -35.68 3.95
N PRO A 67 47.72 -36.83 4.66
CA PRO A 67 46.46 -37.55 4.81
C PRO A 67 45.36 -36.72 5.48
N GLU A 68 45.71 -35.93 6.51
CA GLU A 68 44.74 -35.07 7.21
C GLU A 68 44.11 -34.01 6.29
N VAL A 69 44.85 -33.52 5.30
CA VAL A 69 44.32 -32.57 4.30
C VAL A 69 43.36 -33.28 3.34
N TYR A 70 43.75 -34.43 2.79
CA TYR A 70 42.88 -35.22 1.91
C TYR A 70 41.58 -35.64 2.61
N GLU A 71 41.66 -36.11 3.86
CA GLU A 71 40.49 -36.47 4.66
C GLU A 71 39.54 -35.28 4.89
N LEU A 72 40.07 -34.09 5.18
CA LEU A 72 39.27 -32.90 5.40
C LEU A 72 38.47 -32.51 4.14
N ILE A 73 39.15 -32.45 3.00
CA ILE A 73 38.53 -32.06 1.73
C ILE A 73 37.52 -33.12 1.29
N SER A 74 37.90 -34.40 1.34
CA SER A 74 37.00 -35.52 1.02
C SER A 74 35.74 -35.52 1.90
N SER A 75 35.89 -35.28 3.20
CA SER A 75 34.75 -35.26 4.13
C SER A 75 33.84 -34.05 3.88
N SER A 76 34.44 -32.88 3.64
CA SER A 76 33.68 -31.68 3.29
C SER A 76 32.94 -31.82 1.96
N PHE A 77 33.52 -32.55 1.00
CA PHE A 77 32.88 -32.84 -0.26
C PHE A 77 31.72 -33.83 -0.09
N ALA A 78 31.95 -34.94 0.62
CA ALA A 78 30.93 -35.96 0.87
C ALA A 78 29.71 -35.41 1.63
N GLN A 79 29.91 -34.42 2.53
CA GLN A 79 28.81 -33.72 3.19
C GLN A 79 27.94 -32.90 2.24
N LYS A 80 28.54 -32.30 1.19
CA LYS A 80 27.82 -31.50 0.20
C LYS A 80 27.21 -32.35 -0.91
N HIS A 81 27.83 -33.49 -1.20
CA HIS A 81 27.43 -34.42 -2.26
C HIS A 81 27.40 -35.86 -1.72
N PRO A 82 26.35 -36.23 -0.97
CA PRO A 82 26.25 -37.56 -0.34
C PRO A 82 26.25 -38.71 -1.34
N ASP A 83 25.74 -38.47 -2.55
CA ASP A 83 25.59 -39.49 -3.60
C ASP A 83 26.96 -40.06 -4.04
N PHE A 84 28.02 -39.28 -3.90
CA PHE A 84 29.39 -39.70 -4.20
C PHE A 84 29.95 -40.75 -3.22
N GLU A 85 29.28 -41.03 -2.11
CA GLU A 85 29.68 -42.09 -1.17
C GLU A 85 29.51 -43.49 -1.73
N LYS A 86 28.59 -43.68 -2.68
CA LYS A 86 28.25 -45.00 -3.25
C LYS A 86 28.82 -45.23 -4.64
N LEU A 87 29.37 -44.20 -5.28
CA LEU A 87 29.89 -44.30 -6.64
C LEU A 87 31.18 -45.10 -6.69
N SER A 88 31.31 -45.92 -7.71
CA SER A 88 32.58 -46.47 -8.18
C SER A 88 33.48 -45.38 -8.76
N LEU A 89 34.76 -45.71 -8.92
CA LEU A 89 35.75 -44.77 -9.44
C LEU A 89 35.45 -44.43 -10.92
N GLU A 90 34.91 -45.39 -11.67
CA GLU A 90 34.49 -45.26 -13.06
C GLU A 90 33.29 -44.33 -13.23
N GLU A 91 32.26 -44.49 -12.39
CA GLU A 91 31.09 -43.60 -12.37
C GLU A 91 31.48 -42.16 -12.01
N MET A 92 32.42 -42.00 -11.07
CA MET A 92 32.97 -40.69 -10.73
C MET A 92 33.74 -40.07 -11.92
N GLY A 93 34.49 -40.87 -12.68
CA GLY A 93 35.15 -40.45 -13.91
C GLY A 93 34.17 -39.94 -14.94
N LEU A 94 33.08 -40.69 -15.18
CA LEU A 94 32.02 -40.30 -16.10
C LEU A 94 31.35 -38.98 -15.70
N MET A 95 31.04 -38.81 -14.41
CA MET A 95 30.42 -37.58 -13.89
C MET A 95 31.30 -36.34 -14.09
N VAL A 96 32.61 -36.47 -13.89
CA VAL A 96 33.58 -35.37 -14.12
C VAL A 96 33.68 -35.04 -15.61
N GLU A 97 33.65 -36.04 -16.49
CA GLU A 97 33.67 -35.83 -17.95
C GLU A 97 32.37 -35.22 -18.50
N MET A 98 31.23 -35.49 -17.86
CA MET A 98 29.91 -34.98 -18.27
C MET A 98 29.64 -33.52 -17.85
N GLY A 99 30.63 -32.82 -17.30
CA GLY A 99 30.57 -31.37 -17.08
C GLY A 99 30.13 -30.94 -15.68
N LEU A 100 30.18 -31.82 -14.68
CA LEU A 100 30.07 -31.39 -13.29
C LEU A 100 31.40 -30.73 -12.86
N GLU A 101 31.39 -29.41 -12.69
CA GLU A 101 32.55 -28.59 -12.32
C GLU A 101 32.98 -28.82 -10.86
N TYR A 102 33.59 -29.96 -10.57
CA TYR A 102 34.24 -30.20 -9.29
C TYR A 102 35.71 -29.77 -9.32
N SER A 103 36.20 -29.26 -8.19
CA SER A 103 37.61 -28.88 -8.06
C SER A 103 38.51 -30.12 -8.22
N PRO A 104 39.65 -29.99 -8.91
CA PRO A 104 40.66 -31.05 -8.97
C PRO A 104 41.10 -31.51 -7.58
N GLY A 105 41.16 -30.60 -6.61
CA GLY A 105 41.46 -30.88 -5.21
C GLY A 105 40.46 -31.84 -4.56
N ALA A 106 39.16 -31.66 -4.79
CA ALA A 106 38.13 -32.54 -4.26
C ALA A 106 38.19 -33.94 -4.88
N ILE A 107 38.32 -34.02 -6.21
CA ILE A 107 38.42 -35.29 -6.93
C ILE A 107 39.66 -36.05 -6.47
N LEU A 108 40.83 -35.38 -6.40
CA LEU A 108 42.06 -36.00 -5.93
C LEU A 108 41.93 -36.53 -4.49
N SER A 109 41.26 -35.76 -3.62
CA SER A 109 41.02 -36.14 -2.23
C SER A 109 40.10 -37.34 -2.11
N LEU A 110 39.04 -37.44 -2.93
CA LEU A 110 38.15 -38.59 -2.98
C LEU A 110 38.86 -39.85 -3.48
N VAL A 111 39.68 -39.73 -4.53
CA VAL A 111 40.47 -40.86 -5.04
C VAL A 111 41.41 -41.37 -3.96
N TYR A 112 42.10 -40.45 -3.25
CA TYR A 112 43.01 -40.81 -2.17
C TYR A 112 42.31 -41.53 -1.01
N THR A 113 41.16 -41.03 -0.55
CA THR A 113 40.49 -41.55 0.65
C THR A 113 39.66 -42.81 0.39
N LYS A 114 38.94 -42.87 -0.74
CA LYS A 114 38.03 -43.99 -1.06
C LYS A 114 38.67 -45.09 -1.90
N PHE A 115 39.63 -44.73 -2.75
CA PHE A 115 40.28 -45.67 -3.67
C PHE A 115 41.81 -45.65 -3.52
N PRO A 116 42.35 -45.90 -2.31
CA PRO A 116 43.77 -45.72 -2.01
C PRO A 116 44.69 -46.59 -2.89
N SER A 117 44.25 -47.80 -3.25
CA SER A 117 44.98 -48.69 -4.17
C SER A 117 45.09 -48.09 -5.59
N LYS A 118 44.02 -47.45 -6.07
CA LYS A 118 43.97 -46.79 -7.38
C LYS A 118 44.73 -45.48 -7.39
N TYR A 119 44.70 -44.73 -6.29
CA TYR A 119 45.56 -43.55 -6.13
C TYR A 119 47.03 -43.93 -6.29
N GLU A 120 47.51 -44.97 -5.60
CA GLU A 120 48.90 -45.42 -5.70
C GLU A 120 49.29 -45.91 -7.09
N GLU A 121 48.36 -46.59 -7.78
CA GLU A 121 48.53 -47.07 -9.16
C GLU A 121 48.69 -45.91 -10.15
N TYR A 122 47.85 -44.87 -10.05
CA TYR A 122 47.74 -43.80 -11.05
C TYR A 122 48.33 -42.44 -10.63
N LYS A 123 48.96 -42.32 -9.45
CA LYS A 123 49.49 -41.05 -8.92
C LYS A 123 50.37 -40.26 -9.89
N VAL A 124 51.14 -40.94 -10.75
CA VAL A 124 51.99 -40.28 -11.75
C VAL A 124 51.12 -39.62 -12.83
N LYS A 125 50.15 -40.36 -13.36
CA LYS A 125 49.22 -39.86 -14.38
C LYS A 125 48.34 -38.73 -13.85
N LEU A 126 47.82 -38.86 -12.62
CA LEU A 126 47.09 -37.80 -11.91
C LEU A 126 47.91 -36.51 -11.80
N ALA A 127 49.20 -36.63 -11.47
CA ALA A 127 50.10 -35.49 -11.35
C ALA A 127 50.46 -34.85 -12.69
N ASP A 128 50.52 -35.63 -13.77
CA ASP A 128 50.82 -35.13 -15.11
C ASP A 128 49.59 -34.44 -15.73
N ASN A 129 48.41 -35.04 -15.62
CA ASN A 129 47.14 -34.42 -16.05
C ASN A 129 46.95 -33.04 -15.40
N MET A 130 47.26 -32.90 -14.11
CA MET A 130 47.17 -31.63 -13.40
C MET A 130 48.15 -30.56 -13.90
N LYS A 131 49.35 -30.94 -14.35
CA LYS A 131 50.32 -29.98 -14.91
C LYS A 131 49.93 -29.54 -16.31
N GLU A 132 49.34 -30.45 -17.09
CA GLU A 132 48.94 -30.24 -18.47
C GLU A 132 47.61 -29.48 -18.58
N GLY A 133 46.87 -29.35 -17.46
CA GLY A 133 45.55 -28.70 -17.44
C GLY A 133 44.43 -29.60 -17.98
N GLU A 134 44.71 -30.89 -18.11
CA GLU A 134 43.76 -31.92 -18.52
C GLU A 134 42.83 -32.31 -17.35
N PRO A 135 41.63 -32.87 -17.62
CA PRO A 135 40.78 -33.45 -16.59
C PRO A 135 41.58 -34.42 -15.72
N LEU A 136 41.43 -34.33 -14.40
CA LEU A 136 42.31 -35.05 -13.46
C LEU A 136 42.33 -36.56 -13.73
N LEU A 137 41.19 -37.13 -14.14
CA LEU A 137 40.99 -38.55 -14.41
C LEU A 137 41.29 -38.97 -15.86
N ASN A 138 41.81 -38.06 -16.71
CA ASN A 138 42.09 -38.33 -18.12
C ASN A 138 43.09 -39.50 -18.31
N GLY A 139 42.74 -40.47 -19.15
CA GLY A 139 43.58 -41.64 -19.46
C GLY A 139 43.77 -42.62 -18.30
N ILE A 140 42.97 -42.53 -17.23
CA ILE A 140 42.91 -43.53 -16.15
C ILE A 140 41.86 -44.62 -16.47
N PHE A 141 40.79 -44.24 -17.17
CA PHE A 141 39.75 -45.16 -17.63
C PHE A 141 39.76 -45.29 -19.15
N LYS A 142 39.08 -46.32 -19.64
CA LYS A 142 38.76 -46.43 -21.06
C LYS A 142 37.78 -45.30 -21.41
N GLU A 143 38.16 -44.42 -22.33
CA GLU A 143 37.24 -43.41 -22.86
C GLU A 143 35.99 -44.10 -23.42
N LEU A 144 34.84 -43.78 -22.85
CA LEU A 144 33.55 -44.18 -23.41
C LEU A 144 33.29 -43.34 -24.66
N THR A 145 32.79 -44.00 -25.70
CA THR A 145 32.33 -43.33 -26.91
C THR A 145 31.15 -42.41 -26.60
N VAL A 146 30.92 -41.41 -27.46
CA VAL A 146 29.76 -40.52 -27.35
C VAL A 146 28.45 -41.31 -27.31
N ASP A 147 28.35 -42.39 -28.10
CA ASP A 147 27.15 -43.24 -28.14
C ASP A 147 26.92 -44.01 -26.83
N GLU A 148 27.98 -44.50 -26.18
CA GLU A 148 27.89 -45.15 -24.87
C GLU A 148 27.46 -44.16 -23.79
N LYS A 149 28.02 -42.93 -23.80
CA LYS A 149 27.63 -41.84 -22.89
C LYS A 149 26.16 -41.44 -23.09
N MET A 150 25.71 -41.34 -24.34
CA MET A 150 24.32 -41.03 -24.68
C MET A 150 23.35 -42.14 -24.27
N ASN A 151 23.75 -43.41 -24.35
CA ASN A 151 22.93 -44.53 -23.88
C ASN A 151 22.77 -44.52 -22.36
N ILE A 152 23.84 -44.24 -21.60
CA ILE A 152 23.77 -44.11 -20.13
C ILE A 152 22.86 -42.93 -19.75
N LEU A 153 23.05 -41.76 -20.38
CA LEU A 153 22.18 -40.60 -20.19
C LEU A 153 20.71 -40.89 -20.53
N ARG A 154 20.45 -41.65 -21.60
CA ARG A 154 19.10 -42.04 -21.98
C ARG A 154 18.45 -42.92 -20.92
N GLU A 155 19.20 -43.83 -20.30
CA GLU A 155 18.71 -44.70 -19.22
C GLU A 155 18.49 -43.94 -17.90
N GLU A 156 19.29 -42.90 -17.62
CA GLU A 156 19.14 -42.04 -16.44
C GLU A 156 18.02 -41.00 -16.57
N VAL A 157 17.87 -40.34 -17.72
CA VAL A 157 16.90 -39.25 -17.93
C VAL A 157 15.48 -39.77 -18.17
N LEU A 158 15.36 -40.95 -18.77
CA LEU A 158 14.07 -41.60 -19.01
C LEU A 158 14.08 -42.94 -18.29
N THR A 159 13.88 -42.93 -16.96
CA THR A 159 13.65 -44.20 -16.30
C THR A 159 12.39 -44.82 -16.89
N LYS A 160 12.46 -46.11 -17.25
CA LYS A 160 11.29 -46.85 -17.78
C LYS A 160 10.09 -46.79 -16.82
N ALA A 161 10.37 -46.60 -15.52
CA ALA A 161 9.38 -46.40 -14.47
C ALA A 161 8.64 -45.06 -14.59
N ASP A 162 9.36 -43.95 -14.84
CA ASP A 162 8.74 -42.62 -14.99
C ASP A 162 7.83 -42.56 -16.21
N LEU A 163 8.26 -43.17 -17.33
CA LEU A 163 7.49 -43.16 -18.55
C LEU A 163 6.19 -43.98 -18.40
N TYR A 164 6.26 -45.13 -17.73
CA TYR A 164 5.06 -45.91 -17.39
C TYR A 164 4.12 -45.15 -16.44
N SER A 165 4.65 -44.48 -15.41
CA SER A 165 3.86 -43.65 -14.49
C SER A 165 3.11 -42.55 -15.24
N ARG A 166 3.81 -41.85 -16.15
CA ARG A 166 3.22 -40.79 -16.97
C ARG A 166 2.11 -41.31 -17.89
N LEU A 167 2.30 -42.46 -18.54
CA LEU A 167 1.25 -43.08 -19.36
C LEU A 167 0.05 -43.53 -18.52
N LYS A 168 0.28 -44.01 -17.29
CA LYS A 168 -0.79 -44.34 -16.33
C LYS A 168 -1.59 -43.10 -15.92
N GLU A 169 -0.93 -41.97 -15.69
CA GLU A 169 -1.63 -40.70 -15.40
C GLU A 169 -2.52 -40.26 -16.55
N TYR A 170 -2.08 -40.44 -17.81
CA TYR A 170 -2.92 -40.16 -18.98
C TYR A 170 -4.13 -41.08 -19.08
N ILE A 171 -4.00 -42.34 -18.67
CA ILE A 171 -5.14 -43.26 -18.57
C ILE A 171 -6.14 -42.72 -17.55
N SER A 172 -5.68 -42.36 -16.35
CA SER A 172 -6.55 -41.80 -15.31
C SER A 172 -7.26 -40.52 -15.77
N GLN A 173 -6.58 -39.64 -16.51
CA GLN A 173 -7.21 -38.45 -17.11
C GLN A 173 -8.35 -38.82 -18.08
N ILE A 174 -8.15 -39.81 -18.96
CA ILE A 174 -9.23 -40.28 -19.85
C ILE A 174 -10.38 -40.89 -19.04
N GLU A 175 -10.08 -41.68 -18.01
CA GLU A 175 -11.08 -42.32 -17.16
C GLU A 175 -11.92 -41.28 -16.40
N GLU A 176 -11.31 -40.18 -15.95
CA GLU A 176 -12.02 -39.05 -15.34
C GLU A 176 -12.90 -38.29 -16.35
N GLU A 177 -12.40 -38.02 -17.55
CA GLU A 177 -13.12 -37.24 -18.58
C GLU A 177 -14.24 -38.02 -19.30
N LYS A 178 -13.98 -39.29 -19.61
CA LYS A 178 -14.82 -40.12 -20.51
C LYS A 178 -15.44 -41.32 -19.79
N GLY A 179 -14.98 -41.64 -18.59
CA GLY A 179 -15.44 -42.76 -17.79
C GLY A 179 -14.60 -44.03 -17.98
N GLU A 180 -14.41 -44.76 -16.88
CA GLU A 180 -13.66 -46.03 -16.83
C GLU A 180 -14.20 -47.09 -17.82
N VAL A 181 -15.52 -47.18 -17.95
CA VAL A 181 -16.18 -48.14 -18.87
C VAL A 181 -15.79 -47.85 -20.32
N PHE A 182 -15.71 -46.59 -20.71
CA PHE A 182 -15.33 -46.19 -22.06
C PHE A 182 -13.88 -46.58 -22.37
N TYR A 183 -12.94 -46.23 -21.48
CA TYR A 183 -11.54 -46.59 -21.67
C TYR A 183 -11.35 -48.11 -21.70
N GLY A 184 -12.03 -48.85 -20.81
CA GLY A 184 -12.00 -50.30 -20.77
C GLY A 184 -12.50 -50.96 -22.07
N GLU A 185 -13.51 -50.40 -22.73
CA GLU A 185 -13.98 -50.87 -24.03
C GLU A 185 -12.97 -50.63 -25.15
N VAL A 186 -12.41 -49.42 -25.23
CA VAL A 186 -11.37 -49.08 -26.21
C VAL A 186 -10.15 -49.98 -26.02
N HIS A 187 -9.70 -50.16 -24.78
CA HIS A 187 -8.58 -51.03 -24.44
C HIS A 187 -8.79 -52.47 -24.92
N ARG A 188 -9.99 -53.02 -24.74
CA ARG A 188 -10.34 -54.37 -25.22
C ARG A 188 -10.38 -54.45 -26.75
N LYS A 189 -10.97 -53.45 -27.42
CA LYS A 189 -11.09 -53.42 -28.88
C LYS A 189 -9.72 -53.34 -29.56
N VAL A 190 -8.87 -52.44 -29.07
CA VAL A 190 -7.50 -52.22 -29.57
C VAL A 190 -6.65 -53.48 -29.43
N ASN A 191 -6.75 -54.20 -28.30
CA ASN A 191 -5.88 -55.33 -27.99
C ASN A 191 -6.46 -56.72 -28.33
N HIS A 192 -7.63 -56.79 -28.99
CA HIS A 192 -8.30 -58.06 -29.33
C HIS A 192 -7.53 -58.93 -30.35
N SER A 193 -6.92 -58.31 -31.37
CA SER A 193 -6.17 -58.98 -32.45
C SER A 193 -4.82 -58.33 -32.72
N ASP A 194 -4.22 -57.74 -31.67
CA ASP A 194 -2.94 -57.01 -31.74
C ASP A 194 -2.98 -55.84 -32.75
N GLU A 195 -1.92 -55.61 -33.52
CA GLU A 195 -1.79 -54.50 -34.49
C GLU A 195 -2.98 -54.34 -35.45
N LYS A 196 -3.60 -55.44 -35.91
CA LYS A 196 -4.74 -55.37 -36.84
C LYS A 196 -5.96 -54.71 -36.19
N SER A 197 -6.21 -55.02 -34.92
CA SER A 197 -7.28 -54.43 -34.14
C SER A 197 -7.01 -52.96 -33.82
N PHE A 198 -5.76 -52.64 -33.46
CA PHE A 198 -5.33 -51.27 -33.24
C PHE A 198 -5.54 -50.38 -34.47
N ILE A 199 -5.11 -50.83 -35.65
CA ILE A 199 -5.27 -50.09 -36.91
C ILE A 199 -6.76 -49.86 -37.21
N ASN A 200 -7.60 -50.89 -37.05
CA ASN A 200 -9.05 -50.77 -37.26
C ASN A 200 -9.68 -49.73 -36.32
N GLU A 201 -9.32 -49.77 -35.03
CA GLU A 201 -9.85 -48.82 -34.05
C GLU A 201 -9.39 -47.38 -34.36
N LEU A 202 -8.14 -47.19 -34.82
CA LEU A 202 -7.63 -45.89 -35.25
C LEU A 202 -8.39 -45.29 -36.43
N PHE A 203 -8.80 -46.12 -37.40
CA PHE A 203 -9.57 -45.66 -38.56
C PHE A 203 -10.99 -45.25 -38.20
N VAL A 204 -11.61 -45.94 -37.23
CA VAL A 204 -12.96 -45.64 -36.77
C VAL A 204 -12.98 -44.46 -35.77
N THR A 205 -11.88 -44.25 -35.05
CA THR A 205 -11.76 -43.16 -34.08
C THR A 205 -11.55 -41.79 -34.76
N PRO A 206 -12.34 -40.76 -34.40
CA PRO A 206 -12.13 -39.40 -34.89
C PRO A 206 -10.73 -38.89 -34.59
N THR A 207 -10.15 -38.09 -35.49
CA THR A 207 -8.75 -37.67 -35.44
C THR A 207 -8.33 -37.06 -34.09
N ASN A 208 -9.21 -36.28 -33.48
CA ASN A 208 -8.99 -35.61 -32.18
C ASN A 208 -8.98 -36.58 -30.98
N PHE A 209 -9.43 -37.82 -31.12
CA PHE A 209 -9.45 -38.83 -30.06
C PHE A 209 -8.49 -39.99 -30.30
N ARG A 210 -7.70 -39.97 -31.40
CA ARG A 210 -6.81 -41.08 -31.76
C ARG A 210 -5.70 -41.34 -30.76
N HIS A 211 -5.32 -40.36 -29.94
CA HIS A 211 -4.36 -40.55 -28.86
C HIS A 211 -4.83 -41.58 -27.81
N ILE A 212 -6.16 -41.77 -27.64
CA ILE A 212 -6.74 -42.73 -26.69
C ILE A 212 -6.47 -44.19 -27.08
N PRO A 213 -6.84 -44.68 -28.29
CA PRO A 213 -6.50 -46.03 -28.71
C PRO A 213 -4.99 -46.23 -28.89
N MET A 214 -4.21 -45.18 -29.21
CA MET A 214 -2.74 -45.26 -29.22
C MET A 214 -2.17 -45.51 -27.83
N LEU A 215 -2.65 -44.80 -26.81
CA LEU A 215 -2.24 -45.02 -25.43
C LEU A 215 -2.59 -46.45 -24.97
N ALA A 216 -3.81 -46.91 -25.26
CA ALA A 216 -4.26 -48.26 -24.92
C ALA A 216 -3.46 -49.37 -25.64
N PHE A 217 -2.95 -49.10 -26.85
CA PHE A 217 -2.06 -50.00 -27.57
C PHE A 217 -0.64 -50.01 -26.97
N LEU A 218 -0.12 -48.84 -26.60
CA LEU A 218 1.24 -48.65 -26.11
C LEU A 218 1.45 -49.23 -24.70
N ILE A 219 0.46 -49.06 -23.82
CA ILE A 219 0.54 -49.54 -22.43
C ILE A 219 0.54 -51.08 -22.36
N GLU A 220 -0.21 -51.72 -23.24
CA GLU A 220 -0.34 -53.18 -23.31
C GLU A 220 0.98 -53.78 -23.80
N LYS A 221 1.43 -54.87 -23.16
CA LYS A 221 2.73 -55.54 -23.44
C LYS A 221 3.97 -54.64 -23.37
N ASN A 222 3.88 -53.45 -22.75
CA ASN A 222 4.97 -52.46 -22.70
C ASN A 222 5.50 -52.04 -24.08
N ARG A 223 4.61 -51.96 -25.08
CA ARG A 223 4.97 -51.56 -26.46
C ARG A 223 5.55 -50.14 -26.55
N TYR A 224 5.33 -49.29 -25.55
CA TYR A 224 5.98 -47.98 -25.42
C TYR A 224 7.52 -48.04 -25.34
N LEU A 225 8.11 -49.19 -25.03
CA LEU A 225 9.56 -49.40 -25.04
C LEU A 225 10.11 -49.79 -26.41
N GLU A 226 9.24 -50.13 -27.37
CA GLU A 226 9.64 -50.62 -28.68
C GLU A 226 9.91 -49.45 -29.63
N ALA A 227 11.10 -49.45 -30.26
CA ALA A 227 11.52 -48.38 -31.16
C ALA A 227 10.55 -48.14 -32.33
N ASN A 228 9.90 -49.21 -32.80
CA ASN A 228 8.93 -49.17 -33.90
C ASN A 228 7.68 -48.33 -33.57
N TYR A 229 7.38 -48.12 -32.29
CA TYR A 229 6.20 -47.36 -31.83
C TYR A 229 6.54 -46.02 -31.17
N SER A 230 7.80 -45.60 -31.24
CA SER A 230 8.28 -44.33 -30.68
C SER A 230 7.50 -43.11 -31.18
N PHE A 231 7.10 -43.11 -32.46
CA PHE A 231 6.29 -42.02 -33.04
C PHE A 231 4.87 -41.95 -32.45
N LEU A 232 4.27 -43.10 -32.11
CA LEU A 232 2.96 -43.16 -31.44
C LEU A 232 3.07 -42.62 -30.01
N LEU A 233 4.13 -43.02 -29.31
CA LEU A 233 4.41 -42.52 -27.96
C LEU A 233 4.56 -40.99 -27.94
N GLN A 234 5.34 -40.44 -28.88
CA GLN A 234 5.53 -39.01 -29.00
C GLN A 234 4.19 -38.28 -29.28
N HIS A 235 3.37 -38.84 -30.16
CA HIS A 235 2.07 -38.25 -30.49
C HIS A 235 1.10 -38.25 -29.30
N VAL A 236 1.06 -39.34 -28.52
CA VAL A 236 0.26 -39.42 -27.29
C VAL A 236 0.70 -38.37 -26.29
N ILE A 237 2.01 -38.31 -25.99
CA ILE A 237 2.56 -37.31 -25.06
C ILE A 237 2.18 -35.89 -25.49
N GLN A 238 2.40 -35.56 -26.76
CA GLN A 238 2.11 -34.23 -27.29
C GLN A 238 0.62 -33.89 -27.20
N SER A 239 -0.28 -34.85 -27.47
CA SER A 239 -1.72 -34.62 -27.41
C SER A 239 -2.19 -34.25 -26.00
N PHE A 240 -1.67 -34.92 -24.97
CA PHE A 240 -2.02 -34.62 -23.58
C PHE A 240 -1.37 -33.32 -23.09
N ASP A 241 -0.13 -33.05 -23.50
CA ASP A 241 0.56 -31.81 -23.13
C ASP A 241 -0.14 -30.58 -23.78
N ASP A 242 -0.60 -30.69 -25.03
CA ASP A 242 -1.37 -29.64 -25.72
C ASP A 242 -2.75 -29.41 -25.06
N GLN A 243 -3.41 -30.46 -24.58
CA GLN A 243 -4.66 -30.35 -23.82
C GLN A 243 -4.45 -29.60 -22.51
N LYS A 244 -3.45 -30.00 -21.70
CA LYS A 244 -3.09 -29.30 -20.46
C LYS A 244 -2.77 -27.83 -20.71
N LEU A 245 -2.00 -27.54 -21.77
CA LEU A 245 -1.66 -26.17 -22.11
C LEU A 245 -2.90 -25.34 -22.46
N THR A 246 -3.85 -25.92 -23.19
CA THR A 246 -5.12 -25.27 -23.53
C THR A 246 -5.97 -24.96 -22.29
N GLU A 247 -6.02 -25.87 -21.31
CA GLU A 247 -6.72 -25.65 -20.04
C GLU A 247 -6.07 -24.53 -19.22
N VAL A 248 -4.73 -24.51 -19.18
CA VAL A 248 -3.99 -23.43 -18.52
C VAL A 248 -4.31 -22.09 -19.16
N TYR A 249 -4.30 -21.98 -20.50
CA TYR A 249 -4.66 -20.73 -21.18
C TYR A 249 -6.09 -20.28 -20.85
N ARG A 250 -7.08 -21.17 -20.88
CA ARG A 250 -8.45 -20.83 -20.49
C ARG A 250 -8.56 -20.36 -19.05
N THR A 251 -7.78 -20.96 -18.15
CA THR A 251 -7.75 -20.57 -16.74
C THR A 251 -7.14 -19.18 -16.58
N VAL A 252 -6.06 -18.88 -17.31
CA VAL A 252 -5.44 -17.56 -17.34
C VAL A 252 -6.42 -16.51 -17.87
N ASP A 253 -7.06 -16.77 -19.02
CA ASP A 253 -8.05 -15.85 -19.60
C ASP A 253 -9.18 -15.55 -18.60
N GLY A 254 -9.69 -16.58 -17.90
CA GLY A 254 -10.73 -16.41 -16.88
C GLY A 254 -10.27 -15.62 -15.65
N LEU A 255 -9.01 -15.78 -15.24
CA LEU A 255 -8.41 -15.00 -14.15
C LEU A 255 -8.19 -13.54 -14.56
N GLU A 256 -7.80 -13.28 -15.81
CA GLU A 256 -7.66 -11.92 -16.35
C GLU A 256 -9.01 -11.19 -16.34
N GLU A 257 -10.10 -11.84 -16.78
CA GLU A 257 -11.45 -11.26 -16.70
C GLU A 257 -11.88 -10.96 -15.25
N GLU A 258 -11.53 -11.82 -14.29
CA GLU A 258 -11.84 -11.59 -12.88
C GLU A 258 -11.04 -10.41 -12.30
N VAL A 259 -9.76 -10.27 -12.68
CA VAL A 259 -8.92 -9.13 -12.31
C VAL A 259 -9.52 -7.83 -12.83
N ASP A 260 -9.87 -7.77 -14.11
CA ASP A 260 -10.49 -6.58 -14.72
C ASP A 260 -11.78 -6.19 -13.99
N LYS A 261 -12.61 -7.17 -13.64
CA LYS A 261 -13.83 -6.93 -12.86
C LYS A 261 -13.52 -6.35 -11.47
N LYS A 262 -12.52 -6.91 -10.77
CA LYS A 262 -12.12 -6.45 -9.45
C LYS A 262 -11.47 -5.07 -9.46
N GLU A 263 -10.72 -4.73 -10.51
CA GLU A 263 -10.17 -3.40 -10.70
C GLU A 263 -11.26 -2.35 -10.91
N ASN A 264 -12.29 -2.68 -11.68
CA ASN A 264 -13.47 -1.81 -11.86
C ASN A 264 -14.21 -1.59 -10.54
N GLU A 265 -14.52 -2.67 -9.79
CA GLU A 265 -15.15 -2.57 -8.45
C GLU A 265 -14.31 -1.69 -7.50
N LEU A 266 -12.98 -1.83 -7.52
CA LEU A 266 -12.07 -1.02 -6.70
C LEU A 266 -12.08 0.46 -7.12
N CYS A 267 -12.19 0.75 -8.41
CA CYS A 267 -12.30 2.12 -8.91
C CYS A 267 -13.61 2.77 -8.44
N GLU A 268 -14.72 2.04 -8.48
CA GLU A 268 -16.02 2.51 -7.97
C GLU A 268 -15.96 2.82 -6.47
N ILE A 269 -15.43 1.90 -5.67
CA ILE A 269 -15.26 2.07 -4.22
C ILE A 269 -14.38 3.28 -3.89
N LYS A 270 -13.28 3.49 -4.62
CA LYS A 270 -12.44 4.70 -4.47
C LYS A 270 -13.21 5.97 -4.78
N GLY A 271 -14.04 5.95 -5.82
CA GLY A 271 -14.92 7.07 -6.17
C GLY A 271 -15.90 7.39 -5.06
N GLU A 272 -16.50 6.37 -4.44
CA GLU A 272 -17.47 6.53 -3.35
C GLU A 272 -16.80 7.00 -2.05
N SER A 273 -15.63 6.46 -1.71
CA SER A 273 -14.82 6.92 -0.57
C SER A 273 -14.52 8.41 -0.64
N LYS A 274 -14.13 8.91 -1.83
CA LYS A 274 -13.87 10.33 -2.03
C LYS A 274 -15.13 11.19 -1.80
N ARG A 275 -16.30 10.71 -2.22
CA ARG A 275 -17.57 11.41 -1.98
C ARG A 275 -17.91 11.46 -0.49
N LEU A 276 -17.58 10.42 0.27
CA LEU A 276 -17.79 10.42 1.72
C LEU A 276 -16.86 11.41 2.44
N GLU A 277 -15.60 11.52 2.02
CA GLU A 277 -14.66 12.52 2.53
C GLU A 277 -15.19 13.95 2.32
N ASP A 278 -15.70 14.25 1.12
CA ASP A 278 -16.31 15.56 0.82
C ASP A 278 -17.53 15.85 1.73
N VAL A 279 -18.36 14.84 1.99
CA VAL A 279 -19.53 14.95 2.88
C VAL A 279 -19.10 15.22 4.33
N GLU A 280 -18.05 14.56 4.81
CA GLU A 280 -17.52 14.75 6.15
C GLU A 280 -16.97 16.18 6.34
N GLU A 281 -16.24 16.71 5.34
CA GLU A 281 -15.77 18.10 5.34
C GLU A 281 -16.95 19.10 5.39
N HIS A 282 -17.98 18.85 4.57
CA HIS A 282 -19.19 19.68 4.57
C HIS A 282 -19.92 19.65 5.91
N TYR A 283 -20.03 18.48 6.53
CA TYR A 283 -20.64 18.33 7.84
C TYR A 283 -19.85 19.07 8.92
N GLY A 284 -18.51 19.01 8.89
CA GLY A 284 -17.63 19.78 9.77
C GLY A 284 -17.92 21.28 9.71
N ARG A 285 -17.91 21.86 8.50
CA ARG A 285 -18.22 23.29 8.28
C ARG A 285 -19.62 23.67 8.76
N LEU A 286 -20.62 22.81 8.53
CA LEU A 286 -21.99 23.06 8.96
C LEU A 286 -22.11 23.08 10.49
N LYS A 287 -21.38 22.18 11.18
CA LYS A 287 -21.35 22.10 12.63
C LYS A 287 -20.69 23.33 13.27
N GLU A 288 -19.61 23.83 12.67
CA GLU A 288 -18.98 25.09 13.11
C GLU A 288 -19.97 26.25 13.01
N ARG A 289 -20.60 26.41 11.83
CA ARG A 289 -21.59 27.47 11.60
C ARG A 289 -22.79 27.38 12.54
N TYR A 290 -23.29 26.16 12.81
CA TYR A 290 -24.36 25.96 13.79
C TYR A 290 -23.94 26.45 15.19
N THR A 291 -22.69 26.17 15.57
CA THR A 291 -22.15 26.56 16.87
C THR A 291 -22.04 28.07 17.01
N GLU A 292 -21.51 28.75 15.99
CA GLU A 292 -21.43 30.22 15.92
C GLU A 292 -22.81 30.85 16.02
N VAL A 293 -23.77 30.40 15.21
CA VAL A 293 -25.14 30.93 15.21
C VAL A 293 -25.83 30.71 16.57
N ASN A 294 -25.56 29.58 17.23
CA ASN A 294 -26.11 29.32 18.56
C ASN A 294 -25.54 30.27 19.61
N GLN A 295 -24.22 30.53 19.59
CA GLN A 295 -23.58 31.49 20.47
C GLN A 295 -24.14 32.92 20.28
N ASP A 296 -24.31 33.34 19.02
CA ASP A 296 -24.93 34.63 18.71
C ASP A 296 -26.37 34.72 19.24
N ASN A 297 -27.15 33.64 19.09
CA ASN A 297 -28.53 33.58 19.60
C ASN A 297 -28.57 33.71 21.13
N GLU A 298 -27.67 33.02 21.84
CA GLU A 298 -27.55 33.12 23.30
C GLU A 298 -27.19 34.55 23.74
N ALA A 299 -26.24 35.20 23.06
CA ALA A 299 -25.86 36.58 23.33
C ALA A 299 -27.02 37.57 23.09
N LEU A 300 -27.79 37.38 22.01
CA LEU A 300 -28.98 38.17 21.70
C LEU A 300 -30.09 37.97 22.74
N ARG A 301 -30.33 36.73 23.18
CA ARG A 301 -31.30 36.44 24.25
C ARG A 301 -30.92 37.13 25.55
N ALA A 302 -29.65 37.06 25.95
CA ALA A 302 -29.15 37.75 27.14
C ALA A 302 -29.33 39.27 27.04
N SER A 303 -29.04 39.84 25.87
CA SER A 303 -29.23 41.27 25.61
C SER A 303 -30.71 41.68 25.68
N LEU A 304 -31.62 40.86 25.13
CA LEU A 304 -33.05 41.10 25.18
C LEU A 304 -33.58 41.08 26.62
N VAL A 305 -33.14 40.10 27.43
CA VAL A 305 -33.51 40.03 28.86
C VAL A 305 -33.07 41.32 29.58
N ARG A 306 -31.81 41.74 29.39
CA ARG A 306 -31.29 42.97 29.99
C ARG A 306 -32.08 44.21 29.57
N LEU A 307 -32.40 44.35 28.29
CA LEU A 307 -33.21 45.47 27.79
C LEU A 307 -34.63 45.46 28.37
N SER A 308 -35.25 44.29 28.47
CA SER A 308 -36.55 44.12 29.12
C SER A 308 -36.50 44.50 30.60
N GLU A 309 -35.42 44.19 31.31
CA GLU A 309 -35.25 44.60 32.72
C GLU A 309 -35.10 46.12 32.85
N ILE A 310 -34.29 46.74 31.99
CA ILE A 310 -34.13 48.20 31.94
C ILE A 310 -35.47 48.87 31.66
N GLN A 311 -36.23 48.39 30.68
CA GLN A 311 -37.55 48.91 30.35
C GLN A 311 -38.50 48.83 31.55
N LYS A 312 -38.58 47.66 32.21
CA LYS A 312 -39.40 47.49 33.42
C LYS A 312 -38.99 48.42 34.56
N SER A 313 -37.70 48.65 34.75
CA SER A 313 -37.19 49.55 35.79
C SER A 313 -37.51 51.02 35.53
N ASN A 314 -37.60 51.42 34.26
CA ASN A 314 -37.86 52.79 33.83
C ASN A 314 -39.36 53.10 33.62
N GLU A 315 -40.22 52.08 33.63
CA GLU A 315 -41.68 52.20 33.50
C GLU A 315 -42.30 53.28 34.41
N PRO A 316 -41.94 53.40 35.72
CA PRO A 316 -42.51 54.45 36.56
C PRO A 316 -42.16 55.87 36.08
N PHE A 317 -40.97 56.08 35.53
CA PHE A 317 -40.53 57.37 35.01
C PHE A 317 -41.25 57.72 33.71
N LEU A 318 -41.40 56.76 32.79
CA LEU A 318 -42.17 56.94 31.56
C LEU A 318 -43.62 57.31 31.89
N ARG A 319 -44.26 56.57 32.81
CA ARG A 319 -45.62 56.85 33.27
C ARG A 319 -45.74 58.21 33.95
N TYR A 320 -44.75 58.61 34.75
CA TYR A 320 -44.70 59.94 35.35
C TYR A 320 -44.63 61.04 34.28
N PHE A 321 -43.75 60.88 33.30
CA PHE A 321 -43.55 61.86 32.24
C PHE A 321 -44.79 61.99 31.35
N HIS A 322 -45.41 60.86 30.98
CA HIS A 322 -46.68 60.83 30.26
C HIS A 322 -47.80 61.53 31.06
N ASN A 323 -47.92 61.27 32.36
CA ASN A 323 -48.89 61.95 33.22
C ASN A 323 -48.62 63.46 33.32
N LEU A 324 -47.35 63.88 33.33
CA LEU A 324 -46.97 65.30 33.33
C LEU A 324 -47.44 65.99 32.05
N LEU A 325 -47.17 65.40 30.89
CA LEU A 325 -47.63 65.91 29.58
C LEU A 325 -49.16 65.98 29.52
N ALA A 326 -49.85 64.90 29.91
CA ALA A 326 -51.30 64.83 29.90
C ALA A 326 -51.95 65.86 30.82
N LYS A 327 -51.44 66.02 32.06
CA LYS A 327 -51.95 66.99 33.04
C LYS A 327 -51.89 68.42 32.52
N HIS A 328 -50.81 68.78 31.84
CA HIS A 328 -50.60 70.10 31.27
C HIS A 328 -51.19 70.26 29.85
N ARG A 329 -51.86 69.22 29.34
CA ARG A 329 -52.37 69.17 27.95
C ARG A 329 -51.31 69.63 26.95
N ALA A 330 -50.08 69.18 27.17
CA ALA A 330 -48.91 69.69 26.48
C ALA A 330 -48.93 69.27 25.00
N ILE A 331 -48.42 70.14 24.12
CA ILE A 331 -48.10 69.80 22.73
C ILE A 331 -46.67 70.23 22.46
N ILE A 332 -45.86 69.30 21.95
CA ILE A 332 -44.47 69.53 21.58
C ILE A 332 -44.44 69.80 20.07
N VAL A 333 -44.07 71.01 19.67
CA VAL A 333 -43.93 71.38 18.25
C VAL A 333 -42.46 71.37 17.87
N THR A 334 -42.07 70.49 16.93
CA THR A 334 -40.68 70.37 16.49
C THR A 334 -40.54 69.88 15.03
N SER A 335 -39.41 70.18 14.41
CA SER A 335 -38.93 69.58 13.15
C SER A 335 -38.35 68.19 13.36
N ASP A 336 -37.93 67.87 14.58
CA ASP A 336 -37.15 66.66 14.89
C ASP A 336 -38.06 65.50 15.33
N THR A 337 -39.20 65.32 14.66
CA THR A 337 -40.21 64.31 15.01
C THR A 337 -39.64 62.89 15.01
N GLU A 338 -38.61 62.64 14.20
CA GLU A 338 -37.91 61.36 14.13
C GLU A 338 -37.21 60.98 15.44
N LEU A 339 -36.76 61.95 16.24
CA LEU A 339 -36.16 61.66 17.55
C LEU A 339 -37.17 61.06 18.53
N PHE A 340 -38.45 61.32 18.32
CA PHE A 340 -39.56 60.83 19.15
C PHE A 340 -40.23 59.59 18.55
N ARG A 341 -39.80 59.15 17.35
CA ARG A 341 -40.38 57.99 16.68
C ARG A 341 -40.19 56.74 17.54
N ASN A 342 -41.27 56.00 17.75
CA ASN A 342 -41.35 54.82 18.64
C ASN A 342 -41.22 55.12 20.15
N MET A 343 -41.36 56.37 20.58
CA MET A 343 -41.51 56.72 22.00
C MET A 343 -43.00 56.83 22.36
N GLU A 344 -43.36 56.46 23.59
CA GLU A 344 -44.75 56.53 24.10
C GLU A 344 -45.32 57.95 24.16
N ILE A 345 -44.49 58.98 24.00
CA ILE A 345 -44.87 60.39 24.01
C ILE A 345 -45.11 60.97 22.61
N MET A 346 -44.97 60.16 21.54
CA MET A 346 -45.11 60.61 20.16
C MET A 346 -46.49 61.28 19.90
N ASP A 347 -47.53 60.86 20.61
CA ASP A 347 -48.89 61.42 20.50
C ASP A 347 -48.97 62.90 20.93
N TYR A 348 -47.99 63.39 21.70
CA TYR A 348 -47.88 64.79 22.11
C TYR A 348 -47.03 65.61 21.13
N VAL A 349 -46.43 64.99 20.12
CA VAL A 349 -45.50 65.64 19.19
C VAL A 349 -46.20 66.01 17.89
N GLU A 350 -46.17 67.29 17.55
CA GLU A 350 -46.68 67.85 16.29
C GLU A 350 -45.51 68.36 15.44
N GLY A 351 -45.48 67.98 14.16
CA GLY A 351 -44.47 68.44 13.23
C GLY A 351 -44.58 69.95 12.98
N VAL A 352 -43.45 70.66 12.89
CA VAL A 352 -43.44 72.12 12.67
C VAL A 352 -44.19 72.54 11.39
N GLN A 353 -44.17 71.70 10.35
CA GLN A 353 -44.94 71.97 9.12
C GLN A 353 -46.45 71.86 9.32
N GLU A 354 -46.92 70.89 10.09
CA GLU A 354 -48.34 70.74 10.44
C GLU A 354 -48.79 71.96 11.25
N PHE A 355 -47.99 72.37 12.24
CA PHE A 355 -48.20 73.59 13.01
C PHE A 355 -48.30 74.84 12.11
N HIS A 356 -47.40 74.99 11.13
CA HIS A 356 -47.44 76.12 10.19
C HIS A 356 -48.73 76.16 9.36
N CYS A 357 -49.25 75.01 8.95
CA CYS A 357 -50.54 74.92 8.25
C CYS A 357 -51.69 75.38 9.15
N HIS A 358 -51.74 74.92 10.40
CA HIS A 358 -52.74 75.35 11.38
C HIS A 358 -52.68 76.86 11.67
N ARG A 359 -51.47 77.41 11.82
CA ARG A 359 -51.24 78.86 12.01
C ARG A 359 -51.77 79.66 10.82
N LYS A 360 -51.45 79.25 9.58
CA LYS A 360 -51.92 79.93 8.35
C LYS A 360 -53.44 79.88 8.22
N GLY A 361 -54.05 78.75 8.59
CA GLY A 361 -55.50 78.58 8.65
C GLY A 361 -56.19 79.29 9.82
N LYS A 362 -55.46 80.02 10.67
CA LYS A 362 -55.96 80.67 11.91
C LYS A 362 -56.70 79.70 12.84
N ASN A 363 -56.27 78.44 12.89
CA ASN A 363 -56.81 77.43 13.78
C ASN A 363 -56.26 77.61 15.20
N THR A 364 -56.74 78.64 15.91
CA THR A 364 -56.34 78.92 17.30
C THR A 364 -56.95 77.95 18.29
N HIS A 365 -58.14 77.42 18.00
CA HIS A 365 -58.87 76.50 18.89
C HIS A 365 -58.10 75.22 19.21
N ARG A 366 -57.25 74.73 18.30
CA ARG A 366 -56.43 73.52 18.51
C ARG A 366 -55.41 73.66 19.65
N TYR A 367 -54.94 74.88 19.91
CA TYR A 367 -53.91 75.19 20.90
C TYR A 367 -54.45 75.95 22.12
N GLN A 368 -55.74 76.29 22.11
CA GLN A 368 -56.40 76.93 23.24
C GLN A 368 -56.46 75.96 24.42
N ASP A 369 -56.20 76.45 25.62
CA ASP A 369 -56.14 75.66 26.87
C ASP A 369 -55.08 74.52 26.88
N LYS A 370 -54.03 74.66 26.07
CA LYS A 370 -52.88 73.74 26.00
C LYS A 370 -51.56 74.47 26.26
N THR A 371 -50.59 73.75 26.83
CA THR A 371 -49.22 74.25 26.97
C THR A 371 -48.40 73.88 25.73
N VAL A 372 -48.06 74.87 24.91
CA VAL A 372 -47.29 74.65 23.68
C VAL A 372 -45.79 74.70 23.98
N LEU A 373 -45.10 73.58 23.84
CA LEU A 373 -43.66 73.46 23.98
C LEU A 373 -43.04 73.48 22.58
N ILE A 374 -42.45 74.59 22.18
CA ILE A 374 -42.08 74.80 20.78
C ILE A 374 -40.56 74.91 20.61
N SER A 375 -40.00 74.05 19.74
CA SER A 375 -38.58 74.06 19.46
C SER A 375 -38.20 75.26 18.60
N ARG A 376 -37.31 76.11 19.11
CA ARG A 376 -36.80 77.28 18.38
C ARG A 376 -36.00 76.88 17.16
N THR A 377 -35.23 75.80 17.26
CA THR A 377 -34.34 75.32 16.20
C THR A 377 -35.12 74.85 14.98
N SER A 378 -36.41 74.54 15.14
CA SER A 378 -37.31 74.17 14.05
C SER A 378 -37.70 75.32 13.12
N PHE A 379 -37.33 76.57 13.43
CA PHE A 379 -37.60 77.75 12.58
C PHE A 379 -36.32 78.26 11.92
N VAL A 380 -36.35 78.35 10.58
CA VAL A 380 -35.18 78.67 9.75
C VAL A 380 -34.71 80.12 9.98
N SER A 381 -35.61 81.04 10.31
CA SER A 381 -35.26 82.45 10.52
C SER A 381 -35.90 83.05 11.77
N THR A 382 -35.21 84.04 12.38
CA THR A 382 -35.76 84.82 13.49
C THR A 382 -37.05 85.55 13.09
N SER A 383 -37.16 86.02 11.85
CA SER A 383 -38.38 86.67 11.36
C SER A 383 -39.58 85.71 11.36
N GLU A 384 -39.37 84.46 10.94
CA GLU A 384 -40.40 83.43 10.96
C GLU A 384 -40.84 83.08 12.39
N TRP A 385 -39.88 82.94 13.30
CA TRP A 385 -40.15 82.74 14.72
C TRP A 385 -40.95 83.91 15.31
N MET A 386 -40.57 85.16 15.01
CA MET A 386 -41.28 86.34 15.51
C MET A 386 -42.74 86.41 15.04
N VAL A 387 -43.05 85.91 13.83
CA VAL A 387 -44.43 85.78 13.36
C VAL A 387 -45.20 84.74 14.17
N THR A 388 -44.57 83.58 14.45
CA THR A 388 -45.14 82.54 15.32
C THR A 388 -45.37 83.05 16.74
N LYS A 389 -44.39 83.76 17.30
CA LYS A 389 -44.46 84.35 18.63
C LYS A 389 -45.65 85.31 18.77
N ARG A 390 -45.81 86.22 17.81
CA ARG A 390 -46.97 87.13 17.76
C ARG A 390 -48.30 86.40 17.62
N PHE A 391 -48.33 85.27 16.88
CA PHE A 391 -49.55 84.46 16.76
C PHE A 391 -49.99 83.91 18.13
N PHE A 392 -49.07 83.34 18.91
CA PHE A 392 -49.38 82.87 20.26
C PHE A 392 -49.80 84.01 21.19
N GLU A 393 -49.03 85.11 21.21
CA GLU A 393 -49.30 86.27 22.07
C GLU A 393 -50.65 86.95 21.74
N SER A 394 -50.95 87.18 20.46
CA SER A 394 -52.23 87.80 20.04
C SER A 394 -53.44 86.90 20.25
N SER A 395 -53.24 85.58 20.33
CA SER A 395 -54.30 84.60 20.55
C SER A 395 -54.38 84.13 22.01
N ASN A 396 -53.59 84.72 22.91
CA ASN A 396 -53.47 84.33 24.32
C ASN A 396 -53.17 82.83 24.54
N ILE A 397 -52.34 82.24 23.68
CA ILE A 397 -51.90 80.85 23.79
C ILE A 397 -50.61 80.79 24.60
N TYR A 398 -50.57 79.89 25.59
CA TYR A 398 -49.41 79.73 26.46
C TYR A 398 -48.35 78.85 25.78
N TYR A 399 -47.10 79.33 25.75
CA TYR A 399 -46.01 78.60 25.12
C TYR A 399 -44.68 78.75 25.86
N PHE A 400 -43.83 77.75 25.73
CA PHE A 400 -42.43 77.76 26.14
C PHE A 400 -41.54 77.41 24.96
N GLU A 401 -40.42 78.12 24.86
CA GLU A 401 -39.40 77.87 23.85
C GLU A 401 -38.47 76.74 24.34
N LEU A 402 -38.32 75.70 23.52
CA LEU A 402 -37.32 74.64 23.72
C LEU A 402 -36.10 74.95 22.84
N SER A 403 -34.92 74.68 23.39
CA SER A 403 -33.59 74.84 22.77
C SER A 403 -32.78 73.54 22.78
N GLY A 404 -33.43 72.39 22.99
CA GLY A 404 -32.76 71.07 22.96
C GLY A 404 -32.28 70.70 21.57
N TYR A 405 -31.12 70.02 21.49
CA TYR A 405 -30.53 69.51 20.23
C TYR A 405 -30.60 67.98 20.13
N ASP A 406 -30.88 67.29 21.23
CA ASP A 406 -31.08 65.85 21.32
C ASP A 406 -32.27 65.52 22.23
N ILE A 407 -32.68 64.25 22.25
CA ILE A 407 -33.86 63.81 23.00
C ILE A 407 -33.73 64.06 24.51
N SER A 408 -32.55 63.86 25.08
CA SER A 408 -32.31 64.08 26.51
C SER A 408 -32.53 65.54 26.89
N GLY A 409 -31.95 66.47 26.11
CA GLY A 409 -32.15 67.90 26.30
C GLY A 409 -33.59 68.35 26.07
N TYR A 410 -34.30 67.75 25.10
CA TYR A 410 -35.74 67.99 24.93
C TYR A 410 -36.52 67.57 26.17
N ILE A 411 -36.32 66.34 26.67
CA ILE A 411 -37.04 65.82 27.85
C ILE A 411 -36.78 66.70 29.08
N GLU A 412 -35.53 67.05 29.37
CA GLU A 412 -35.17 67.90 30.52
C GLU A 412 -35.88 69.25 30.48
N GLN A 413 -35.83 69.95 29.34
CA GLN A 413 -36.46 71.27 29.20
C GLN A 413 -37.98 71.20 29.26
N ILE A 414 -38.58 70.13 28.73
CA ILE A 414 -40.02 69.89 28.84
C ILE A 414 -40.40 69.73 30.31
N ILE A 415 -39.69 68.89 31.07
CA ILE A 415 -39.93 68.68 32.50
C ILE A 415 -39.82 70.02 33.25
N GLU A 416 -38.73 70.76 33.04
CA GLU A 416 -38.50 72.05 33.70
C GLU A 416 -39.61 73.07 33.41
N ASN A 417 -40.00 73.22 32.15
CA ASN A 417 -40.98 74.22 31.73
C ASN A 417 -42.39 73.89 32.25
N LEU A 418 -42.80 72.62 32.21
CA LEU A 418 -44.08 72.19 32.77
C LEU A 418 -44.12 72.33 34.30
N HIS A 419 -43.00 72.10 34.99
CA HIS A 419 -42.90 72.38 36.43
C HIS A 419 -42.99 73.88 36.76
N LYS A 420 -42.35 74.75 35.97
CA LYS A 420 -42.44 76.21 36.13
C LYS A 420 -43.88 76.70 35.96
N GLU A 421 -44.65 76.11 35.05
CA GLU A 421 -46.07 76.41 34.87
C GLU A 421 -46.90 76.05 36.11
N ARG A 422 -46.64 74.88 36.72
CA ARG A 422 -47.33 74.46 37.95
C ARG A 422 -47.16 75.46 39.09
N MET A 423 -46.02 76.13 39.18
CA MET A 423 -45.72 77.15 40.20
C MET A 423 -46.34 78.53 39.92
N ARG A 424 -46.95 78.75 38.75
CA ARG A 424 -47.67 79.99 38.39
C ARG A 424 -49.18 79.92 38.64
N ILE A 425 -49.73 78.70 38.80
CA ILE A 425 -51.17 78.44 38.98
C ILE A 425 -51.54 78.29 40.48
N TYR A 426 -50.53 78.25 41.36
CA TYR A 426 -50.64 78.43 42.82
C TYR A 426 -50.05 79.78 43.21
#